data_AF-A0A7C7MJH2-F1
#
_entry.id   AF-A0A7C7MJH2-F1
#
_cell.length_a   1.000
_cell.length_b   1.000
_cell.length_c   1.000
_cell.angle_alpha   90.00
_cell.angle_beta   90.00
_cell.angle_gamma   90.00
#
_symmetry.space_group_name_H-M   'P 1'
#
loop_
_entity.id
_entity.type
_entity.pdbx_description
1 polymer ?
#
loop_
_entity_poly.entity_id
_entity_poly.type
_entity_poly.pdbx_seq_one_letter_code
_entity_poly.pdbx_strand_id
1 'polypeptide(L)'
;MTSNLYFISALLALVGGALSFYFYSVYRGFISYRHWWMPHFCEVDLATCTSIVDSKYGRILGTSNALTGTVFMLCYAYTLAGVPMGWVTPVLPLYLGIFTILIAVYLIYGLIRLRVTCPVCIIVHTLNGIIFLIQI
;
A
#
# COMPACT_ATOMS: atom_id res chain seq x y z
N MET A 1 -3.31 -14.25 17.58
CA MET A 1 -2.05 -13.94 16.86
C MET A 1 -0.88 -13.84 17.84
N THR A 2 0.29 -14.42 17.52
CA THR A 2 1.50 -14.32 18.37
C THR A 2 2.24 -13.02 18.13
N SER A 3 3.05 -12.56 19.10
CA SER A 3 3.82 -11.30 18.99
C SER A 3 4.70 -11.25 17.75
N ASN A 4 5.29 -12.39 17.34
CA ASN A 4 6.11 -12.48 16.14
C ASN A 4 5.33 -12.18 14.86
N LEU A 5 4.08 -12.63 14.76
CA LEU A 5 3.23 -12.39 13.58
C LEU A 5 2.81 -10.91 13.47
N TYR A 6 2.63 -10.20 14.59
CA TYR A 6 2.43 -8.75 14.58
C TYR A 6 3.63 -8.00 14.02
N PHE A 7 4.86 -8.36 14.44
CA PHE A 7 6.07 -7.73 13.92
C PHE A 7 6.31 -8.03 12.44
N ILE A 8 6.08 -9.28 12.02
CA ILE A 8 6.15 -9.65 10.60
C ILE A 8 5.13 -8.82 9.80
N SER A 9 3.89 -8.72 10.27
CA SER A 9 2.84 -7.92 9.61
C SER A 9 3.22 -6.43 9.54
N ALA A 10 3.83 -5.88 10.60
CA ALA A 10 4.31 -4.51 10.62
C ALA A 10 5.43 -4.29 9.58
N LEU A 11 6.37 -5.23 9.45
CA LEU A 11 7.41 -5.17 8.42
C LEU A 11 6.81 -5.22 7.01
N LEU A 12 5.84 -6.10 6.76
CA LEU A 12 5.15 -6.16 5.47
C LEU A 12 4.41 -4.85 5.17
N ALA A 13 3.77 -4.24 6.17
CA ALA A 13 3.10 -2.94 6.03
C ALA A 13 4.11 -1.83 5.70
N LEU A 14 5.30 -1.83 6.32
CA LEU A 14 6.38 -0.89 5.98
C LEU A 14 6.87 -1.08 4.54
N VAL A 15 7.03 -2.32 4.08
CA VAL A 15 7.39 -2.60 2.68
C VAL A 15 6.31 -2.08 1.73
N GLY A 16 5.04 -2.33 2.02
CA GLY A 16 3.92 -1.81 1.24
C GLY A 16 3.84 -0.28 1.22
N GLY A 17 4.18 0.37 2.35
CA GLY A 17 4.31 1.82 2.46
C GLY A 17 5.47 2.36 1.62
N ALA A 18 6.64 1.72 1.67
CA ALA A 18 7.81 2.10 0.88
C ALA A 18 7.56 1.98 -0.64
N LEU A 19 6.85 0.93 -1.07
CA LEU A 19 6.42 0.75 -2.46
C LEU A 19 5.41 1.82 -2.90
N SER A 20 4.46 2.17 -2.03
CA SER A 20 3.50 3.26 -2.28
C SER A 20 4.21 4.62 -2.40
N PHE A 21 5.21 4.86 -1.56
CA PHE A 21 6.03 6.07 -1.59
C PHE A 21 6.87 6.16 -2.87
N TYR A 22 7.44 5.04 -3.31
CA TYR A 22 8.17 4.96 -4.57
C TYR A 22 7.26 5.35 -5.74
N PHE A 23 6.07 4.75 -5.84
CA PHE A 23 5.13 5.05 -6.91
C PHE A 23 4.77 6.54 -6.94
N TYR A 24 4.49 7.13 -5.77
CA TYR A 24 4.21 8.57 -5.66
C TYR A 24 5.42 9.44 -6.03
N SER A 25 6.63 9.04 -5.64
CA SER A 25 7.86 9.77 -5.92
C SER A 25 8.22 9.75 -7.41
N VAL A 26 8.00 8.62 -8.10
CA VAL A 26 8.14 8.51 -9.55
C VAL A 26 7.12 9.39 -10.25
N TYR A 27 5.84 9.37 -9.82
CA TYR A 27 4.79 10.25 -10.35
C TYR A 27 5.14 11.74 -10.22
N ARG A 28 5.74 12.15 -9.09
CA ARG A 28 6.20 13.54 -8.86
C ARG A 28 7.47 13.91 -9.63
N GLY A 29 8.13 12.95 -10.27
CA GLY A 29 9.42 13.15 -10.93
C GLY A 29 10.59 13.34 -9.98
N PHE A 30 10.43 13.02 -8.69
CA PHE A 30 11.50 13.15 -7.70
C PHE A 30 12.53 12.01 -7.81
N ILE A 31 12.10 10.84 -8.26
CA ILE A 31 12.93 9.65 -8.40
C ILE A 31 12.75 9.09 -9.82
N SER A 32 13.85 8.63 -10.42
CA SER A 32 13.81 7.93 -11.72
C SER A 32 13.06 6.60 -11.60
N TYR A 33 12.38 6.19 -12.67
CA TYR A 33 11.72 4.88 -12.79
C TYR A 33 12.68 3.70 -12.60
N ARG A 34 14.00 3.94 -12.73
CA ARG A 34 15.05 2.94 -12.54
C ARG A 34 15.86 3.30 -11.29
N HIS A 35 15.56 2.64 -10.18
CA HIS A 35 16.27 2.84 -8.91
C HIS A 35 16.88 1.52 -8.42
N TRP A 36 18.09 1.57 -7.84
CA TRP A 36 18.92 0.39 -7.55
C TRP A 36 18.29 -0.67 -6.64
N TRP A 37 17.42 -0.25 -5.72
CA TRP A 37 16.67 -1.13 -4.81
C TRP A 37 15.38 -1.72 -5.41
N MET A 38 14.91 -1.22 -6.57
CA MET A 38 13.65 -1.63 -7.18
C MET A 38 13.90 -2.73 -8.22
N PRO A 39 13.27 -3.92 -8.09
CA PRO A 39 13.44 -4.98 -9.08
C PRO A 39 12.77 -4.63 -10.41
N HIS A 40 13.33 -5.14 -11.50
CA HIS A 40 12.94 -4.79 -12.87
C HIS A 40 11.45 -5.03 -13.17
N PHE A 41 10.83 -6.05 -12.57
CA PHE A 41 9.41 -6.36 -12.74
C PHE A 41 8.45 -5.39 -12.00
N CYS A 42 8.98 -4.57 -11.07
CA CYS A 42 8.25 -3.52 -10.37
C CYS A 42 8.46 -2.13 -10.98
N GLU A 43 9.24 -2.02 -12.07
CA GLU A 43 9.42 -0.75 -12.75
C GLU A 43 8.08 -0.29 -13.34
N VAL A 44 7.73 0.97 -13.07
CA VAL A 44 6.49 1.58 -13.57
C VAL A 44 6.89 2.83 -14.33
N ASP A 45 6.51 2.89 -15.60
CA ASP A 45 6.80 4.06 -16.43
C ASP A 45 5.98 5.28 -15.97
N LEU A 46 6.55 6.47 -16.17
CA LEU A 46 5.94 7.73 -15.76
C LEU A 46 4.56 7.92 -16.40
N ALA A 47 4.39 7.57 -17.69
CA ALA A 47 3.11 7.69 -18.38
C ALA A 47 2.04 6.77 -17.79
N THR A 48 2.45 5.59 -17.30
CA THR A 48 1.56 4.65 -16.62
C THR A 48 1.15 5.19 -15.25
N CYS A 49 2.11 5.70 -14.46
CA CYS A 49 1.84 6.32 -13.17
C CYS A 49 0.90 7.52 -13.28
N THR A 50 1.13 8.43 -14.23
CA THR A 50 0.26 9.59 -14.44
C THR A 50 -1.14 9.18 -14.89
N SER A 51 -1.27 8.21 -15.81
CA SER A 51 -2.59 7.69 -16.23
C SER A 51 -3.42 7.14 -15.06
N ILE A 52 -2.76 6.51 -14.07
CA ILE A 52 -3.41 5.97 -12.89
C ILE A 52 -3.77 7.10 -11.92
N VAL A 53 -2.81 7.97 -11.57
CA VAL A 53 -3.00 9.03 -10.56
C VAL A 53 -3.96 10.12 -11.04
N ASP A 54 -3.98 10.47 -12.32
CA ASP A 54 -4.88 11.49 -12.86
C ASP A 54 -6.27 10.94 -13.21
N SER A 55 -6.47 9.62 -13.12
CA SER A 55 -7.78 9.03 -13.29
C SER A 55 -8.73 9.40 -12.14
N LYS A 56 -10.04 9.26 -12.39
CA LYS A 56 -11.08 9.38 -11.36
C LYS A 56 -10.85 8.44 -10.15
N TYR A 57 -10.13 7.33 -10.36
CA TYR A 57 -9.84 6.35 -9.31
C TYR A 57 -8.57 6.66 -8.55
N GLY A 58 -7.61 7.40 -9.14
CA GLY A 58 -6.28 7.65 -8.59
C GLY A 58 -6.19 8.74 -7.53
N ARG A 59 -7.28 9.52 -7.36
CA ARG A 59 -7.37 10.58 -6.33
C ARG A 59 -8.58 10.38 -5.44
N ILE A 60 -8.33 10.27 -4.14
CA ILE A 60 -9.35 10.35 -3.10
C ILE A 60 -9.25 11.75 -2.48
N LEU A 61 -10.36 12.50 -2.51
CA LEU A 61 -10.45 13.87 -1.97
C LEU A 61 -9.38 14.83 -2.52
N GLY A 62 -9.00 14.67 -3.79
CA GLY A 62 -7.98 15.50 -4.45
C GLY A 62 -6.53 15.11 -4.15
N THR A 63 -6.29 14.16 -3.24
CA THR A 63 -4.96 13.63 -2.93
C THR A 63 -4.69 12.33 -3.67
N SER A 64 -3.45 12.12 -4.12
CA SER A 64 -3.06 10.86 -4.75
C SER A 64 -3.19 9.71 -3.76
N ASN A 65 -3.85 8.64 -4.17
CA ASN A 65 -4.03 7.45 -3.32
C ASN A 65 -2.72 6.83 -2.89
N ALA A 66 -1.66 6.98 -3.67
CA ALA A 66 -0.34 6.48 -3.33
C ALA A 66 0.27 7.23 -2.13
N LEU A 67 0.05 8.54 -2.04
CA LEU A 67 0.48 9.33 -0.87
C LEU A 67 -0.34 8.97 0.36
N THR A 68 -1.67 8.93 0.22
CA THR A 68 -2.58 8.56 1.31
C THR A 68 -2.31 7.14 1.80
N GLY A 69 -2.08 6.21 0.87
CA GLY A 69 -1.70 4.83 1.16
C GLY A 69 -0.35 4.72 1.88
N THR A 70 0.63 5.54 1.52
CA THR A 70 1.93 5.58 2.21
C THR A 70 1.75 5.96 3.68
N VAL A 71 1.04 7.07 3.95
CA VAL A 71 0.78 7.53 5.32
C VAL A 71 -0.02 6.49 6.09
N PHE A 72 -1.06 5.94 5.47
CA PHE A 72 -1.89 4.91 6.08
C PHE A 72 -1.07 3.66 6.45
N MET A 73 -0.22 3.17 5.55
CA MET A 73 0.64 2.01 5.79
C MET A 73 1.62 2.22 6.94
N LEU A 74 2.19 3.42 7.07
CA LEU A 74 3.06 3.77 8.19
C LEU A 74 2.29 3.75 9.52
N CYS A 75 1.10 4.36 9.56
CA CYS A 75 0.22 4.28 10.72
C CYS A 75 -0.18 2.83 11.02
N TYR A 76 -0.47 2.04 10.00
CA TYR A 76 -0.88 0.65 10.15
C TYR A 76 0.25 -0.20 10.72
N ALA A 77 1.48 -0.05 10.21
CA ALA A 77 2.67 -0.69 10.75
C ALA A 77 2.89 -0.32 12.23
N TYR A 78 2.70 0.95 12.60
CA TYR A 78 2.80 1.40 13.99
C TYR A 78 1.75 0.71 14.88
N THR A 79 0.49 0.65 14.45
CA THR A 79 -0.56 -0.03 15.22
C THR A 79 -0.28 -1.53 15.37
N LEU A 80 0.26 -2.18 14.33
CA LEU A 80 0.64 -3.59 14.36
C LEU A 80 1.78 -3.85 15.35
N ALA A 81 2.82 -3.01 15.35
CA ALA A 81 3.93 -3.12 16.29
C ALA A 81 3.55 -2.74 17.73
N GLY A 82 2.54 -1.87 17.90
CA GLY A 82 2.06 -1.42 19.20
C GLY A 82 1.22 -2.45 19.97
N VAL A 83 0.62 -3.43 19.28
CA VAL A 83 -0.20 -4.47 19.95
C VAL A 83 0.65 -5.36 20.89
N PRO A 84 1.79 -5.93 20.47
CA PRO A 84 2.68 -6.69 21.37
C PRO A 84 3.19 -5.88 22.57
N MET A 85 3.32 -4.55 22.43
CA MET A 85 3.79 -3.65 23.48
C MET A 85 2.67 -3.22 24.43
N GLY A 86 1.41 -3.60 24.16
CA GLY A 86 0.24 -3.21 24.97
C GLY A 86 -0.21 -1.76 24.76
N TRP A 87 0.32 -1.05 23.76
CA TRP A 87 -0.05 0.35 23.46
C TRP A 87 -1.38 0.46 22.71
N VAL A 88 -1.75 -0.60 21.97
CA VAL A 88 -2.90 -0.61 21.07
C VAL A 88 -3.67 -1.92 21.24
N THR A 89 -5.00 -1.86 21.17
CA THR A 89 -5.84 -3.06 21.22
C THR A 89 -5.77 -3.82 19.89
N PRO A 90 -5.80 -5.17 19.89
CA PRO A 90 -5.80 -5.98 18.66
C PRO A 90 -6.95 -5.69 17.69
N VAL A 91 -8.03 -5.10 18.19
CA VAL A 91 -9.24 -4.76 17.45
C VAL A 91 -9.00 -3.62 16.45
N LEU A 92 -8.15 -2.64 16.81
CA LEU A 92 -7.86 -1.50 15.95
C LEU A 92 -7.18 -1.91 14.62
N PRO A 93 -6.06 -2.66 14.60
CA PRO A 93 -5.43 -3.09 13.35
C PRO A 93 -6.34 -4.02 12.54
N LEU A 94 -7.24 -4.78 13.16
CA LEU A 94 -8.22 -5.58 12.42
C LEU A 94 -9.19 -4.69 11.63
N TYR A 95 -9.75 -3.65 12.24
CA TYR A 95 -10.61 -2.68 11.54
C TYR A 95 -9.86 -1.94 10.42
N LEU A 96 -8.61 -1.54 10.67
CA LEU A 96 -7.75 -0.95 9.65
C LEU A 96 -7.51 -1.93 8.50
N GLY A 97 -7.28 -3.22 8.80
CA GLY A 97 -7.15 -4.29 7.82
C GLY A 97 -8.38 -4.42 6.93
N ILE A 98 -9.58 -4.54 7.51
CA ILE A 98 -10.84 -4.59 6.76
C ILE A 98 -10.98 -3.37 5.84
N PHE A 99 -10.69 -2.17 6.36
CA PHE A 99 -10.74 -0.94 5.59
C PHE A 99 -9.77 -0.95 4.40
N THR A 100 -8.53 -1.43 4.59
CA THR A 100 -7.57 -1.57 3.47
C THR A 100 -8.04 -2.53 2.41
N ILE A 101 -8.70 -3.64 2.78
CA ILE A 101 -9.22 -4.61 1.82
C ILE A 101 -10.36 -4.01 1.00
N LEU A 102 -11.27 -3.27 1.63
CA LEU A 102 -12.36 -2.58 0.91
C LEU A 102 -11.80 -1.58 -0.11
N ILE A 103 -10.81 -0.77 0.28
CA ILE A 103 -10.14 0.15 -0.63
C ILE A 103 -9.38 -0.60 -1.72
N ALA A 104 -8.67 -1.68 -1.39
CA ALA A 104 -7.91 -2.47 -2.36
C ALA A 104 -8.82 -3.04 -3.45
N VAL A 105 -9.98 -3.59 -3.10
CA VAL A 105 -10.97 -4.09 -4.06
C VAL A 105 -11.45 -2.96 -4.98
N TYR A 106 -11.75 -1.78 -4.43
CA TYR A 106 -12.15 -0.62 -5.22
C TYR A 106 -11.06 -0.17 -6.22
N LEU A 107 -9.80 -0.12 -5.78
CA LEU A 107 -8.68 0.32 -6.61
C LEU A 107 -8.30 -0.71 -7.68
N ILE A 108 -8.35 -2.01 -7.36
CA ILE A 108 -8.19 -3.10 -8.33
C ILE A 108 -9.29 -3.01 -9.40
N TYR A 109 -10.54 -2.77 -9.00
CA TYR A 109 -11.62 -2.53 -9.96
C TYR A 109 -11.34 -1.31 -10.86
N GLY A 110 -10.78 -0.24 -10.29
CA GLY A 110 -10.32 0.93 -11.04
C GLY A 110 -9.24 0.60 -12.09
N LEU A 111 -8.23 -0.19 -11.71
CA LEU A 111 -7.16 -0.66 -12.60
C LEU A 111 -7.72 -1.46 -13.79
N ILE A 112 -8.64 -2.39 -13.52
CA ILE A 112 -9.31 -3.19 -14.55
C ILE A 112 -10.11 -2.28 -15.50
N ARG A 113 -10.82 -1.28 -14.97
CA ARG A 113 -11.61 -0.35 -15.78
C ARG A 113 -10.76 0.58 -16.64
N LEU A 114 -9.60 0.99 -16.14
CA LEU A 114 -8.62 1.79 -16.87
C LEU A 114 -7.82 0.97 -17.90
N ARG A 115 -7.93 -0.37 -17.86
CA ARG A 115 -7.13 -1.32 -18.66
C ARG A 115 -5.62 -1.12 -18.48
N VAL A 116 -5.20 -0.78 -17.26
CA VAL A 116 -3.79 -0.60 -16.89
C VAL A 116 -3.42 -1.62 -15.83
N THR A 117 -2.32 -2.33 -16.04
CA THR A 117 -1.72 -3.23 -15.05
C THR A 117 -0.56 -2.54 -14.36
N CYS A 118 -0.70 -2.23 -13.07
CA CYS A 118 0.37 -1.67 -12.26
C CYS A 118 0.94 -2.75 -11.32
N PRO A 119 2.17 -3.26 -11.55
CA PRO A 119 2.75 -4.31 -10.72
C PRO A 119 2.93 -3.86 -9.26
N VAL A 120 3.31 -2.60 -9.04
CA VAL A 120 3.46 -2.03 -7.69
C VAL A 120 2.13 -2.03 -6.94
N CYS A 121 1.03 -1.58 -7.57
CA CYS A 121 -0.28 -1.58 -6.93
C CYS A 121 -0.74 -3.01 -6.60
N ILE A 122 -0.54 -3.95 -7.54
CA ILE A 122 -0.89 -5.36 -7.32
C ILE A 122 -0.13 -5.91 -6.11
N ILE A 123 1.19 -5.70 -6.04
CA ILE A 123 2.02 -6.17 -4.91
C ILE A 123 1.55 -5.56 -3.59
N VAL A 124 1.32 -4.25 -3.53
CA VAL A 124 0.84 -3.58 -2.31
C VAL A 124 -0.52 -4.12 -1.87
N HIS A 125 -1.45 -4.36 -2.79
CA HIS A 125 -2.75 -4.95 -2.46
C HIS A 125 -2.63 -6.42 -2.02
N THR A 126 -1.74 -7.20 -2.64
CA THR A 126 -1.44 -8.57 -2.21
C THR A 126 -0.84 -8.58 -0.80
N LEU A 127 0.10 -7.69 -0.49
CA LEU A 127 0.67 -7.54 0.85
C LEU A 127 -0.41 -7.21 1.89
N ASN A 128 -1.32 -6.29 1.59
CA ASN A 128 -2.47 -5.99 2.46
C ASN A 128 -3.37 -7.21 2.70
N GLY A 129 -3.64 -7.99 1.64
CA GLY A 129 -4.37 -9.25 1.73
C GLY A 129 -3.69 -10.23 2.69
N ILE A 130 -2.38 -10.42 2.55
CA ILE A 130 -1.59 -11.31 3.40
C ILE A 130 -1.61 -10.82 4.86
N ILE A 131 -1.38 -9.53 5.10
CA ILE A 131 -1.41 -8.93 6.45
C ILE A 131 -2.78 -9.17 7.10
N PHE A 132 -3.87 -8.97 6.36
CA PHE A 132 -5.22 -9.19 6.86
C PHE A 132 -5.49 -10.67 7.16
N LEU A 133 -5.06 -11.59 6.29
CA LEU A 133 -5.21 -13.04 6.51
C LEU A 133 -4.42 -13.52 7.74
N ILE A 134 -3.26 -12.94 8.01
CA ILE A 134 -2.46 -13.26 9.20
C ILE A 134 -3.18 -12.80 10.49
N GLN A 135 -4.00 -11.75 10.40
CA GLN A 135 -4.71 -11.16 11.55
C GLN A 135 -5.99 -11.88 11.96
N ILE A 136 -6.61 -12.65 11.05
CA ILE A 136 -7.76 -13.52 11.32
C ILE A 136 -7.32 -14.72 12.15
#